data_AF-A0A5C7UKI5-F1
#
_entry.id   AF-A0A5C7UKI5-F1
#
_cell.length_a   1.000
_cell.length_b   1.000
_cell.length_c   1.000
_cell.angle_alpha   90.00
_cell.angle_beta   90.00
_cell.angle_gamma   90.00
#
_symmetry.space_group_name_H-M   'P 1'
#
loop_
_entity.id
_entity.type
_entity.pdbx_description
1 polymer ?
#
loop_
_entity_poly.entity_id
_entity_poly.type
_entity_poly.pdbx_seq_one_letter_code
_entity_poly.pdbx_strand_id
1 'polypeptide(L)'
;MATKNFSKGIKSTIGSITENENKLAEEELKNDNEAREKLLWLTTDVESSSKKGLKFDEVRMTIITNEIYLNKIKAIAYWDRLQTKDLINQALEDFVKKYEQENKALKPIPKK
;
A
#
# COMPACT_ATOMS: atom_id res chain seq x y z
N MET A 1 30.04 35.63 61.70
CA MET A 1 30.34 34.28 61.19
C MET A 1 29.93 34.25 59.72
N ALA A 2 30.85 33.98 58.79
CA ALA A 2 30.51 33.92 57.36
C ALA A 2 29.97 32.52 57.01
N THR A 3 28.73 32.45 56.53
CA THR A 3 28.11 31.21 56.06
C THR A 3 28.70 30.83 54.71
N LYS A 4 29.30 29.65 54.60
CA LYS A 4 29.85 29.13 53.34
C LYS A 4 28.70 28.64 52.46
N ASN A 5 28.52 29.24 51.29
CA ASN A 5 27.44 28.93 50.35
C ASN A 5 27.86 27.83 49.36
N PHE A 6 27.34 26.60 49.54
CA PHE A 6 27.64 25.43 48.69
C PHE A 6 26.64 25.21 47.53
N SER A 7 25.78 26.18 47.20
CA SER A 7 24.71 25.99 46.21
C SER A 7 25.20 25.85 44.75
N LYS A 8 26.45 26.23 44.46
CA LYS A 8 26.99 26.21 43.10
C LYS A 8 27.38 24.81 42.61
N GLY A 9 27.74 23.90 43.52
CA GLY A 9 28.17 22.52 43.17
C GLY A 9 27.00 21.59 42.86
N ILE A 10 25.95 21.62 43.68
CA ILE A 10 24.79 20.73 43.58
C ILE A 10 23.95 21.01 42.32
N LYS A 11 23.85 22.29 41.92
CA LYS A 11 23.08 22.69 40.73
C LYS A 11 23.73 22.18 39.42
N SER A 12 25.05 22.01 39.40
CA SER A 12 25.79 21.45 38.25
C SER A 12 25.61 19.94 38.14
N THR A 13 25.61 19.21 39.26
CA THR A 13 25.37 17.77 39.28
C THR A 13 23.91 17.42 38.99
N ILE A 14 22.94 18.19 39.49
CA ILE A 14 21.51 17.92 39.22
C ILE A 14 21.11 18.36 37.81
N GLY A 15 21.61 19.51 37.33
CA GLY A 15 21.32 20.00 35.98
C GLY A 15 21.80 19.05 34.89
N SER A 16 22.98 18.45 35.06
CA SER A 16 23.51 17.45 34.13
C SER A 16 22.73 16.13 34.15
N ILE A 17 22.17 15.72 35.29
CA ILE A 17 21.30 14.53 35.38
C ILE A 17 19.99 14.78 34.61
N THR A 18 19.34 15.94 34.82
CA THR A 18 18.09 16.27 34.11
C THR A 18 18.27 16.46 32.61
N GLU A 19 19.40 17.01 32.16
CA GLU A 19 19.70 17.16 30.73
C GLU A 19 20.01 15.82 30.05
N ASN A 20 20.64 14.88 30.78
CA ASN A 20 20.89 13.54 30.26
C ASN A 20 19.61 12.70 30.21
N GLU A 21 18.76 12.77 31.23
CA GLU A 21 17.44 12.09 31.24
C GLU A 21 16.53 12.58 30.11
N ASN A 22 16.51 13.89 29.83
CA ASN A 22 15.75 14.44 28.70
C ASN A 22 16.33 14.00 27.34
N LYS A 23 17.66 13.91 27.19
CA LYS A 23 18.30 13.40 25.97
C LYS A 23 18.02 11.92 25.75
N LEU A 24 18.08 11.11 26.81
CA LEU A 24 17.74 9.69 26.79
C LEU A 24 16.27 9.48 26.42
N ALA A 25 15.34 10.26 27.00
CA ALA A 25 13.92 10.20 26.65
C ALA A 25 13.63 10.66 25.21
N GLU A 26 14.34 11.69 24.71
CA GLU A 26 14.23 12.14 23.33
C GLU A 26 14.82 11.13 22.32
N GLU A 27 15.88 10.42 22.69
CA GLU A 27 16.47 9.34 21.88
C GLU A 27 15.59 8.09 21.87
N GLU A 28 14.98 7.71 23.00
CA GLU A 28 14.01 6.61 23.06
C GLU A 28 12.75 6.93 22.25
N LEU A 29 12.23 8.15 22.34
CA LEU A 29 11.04 8.58 21.59
C LEU A 29 11.33 8.72 20.08
N LYS A 30 12.57 9.09 19.70
CA LYS A 30 13.05 9.04 18.31
C LYS A 30 13.19 7.60 17.83
N ASN A 31 13.77 6.70 18.63
CA ASN A 31 13.89 5.28 18.29
C ASN A 31 12.53 4.58 18.16
N ASP A 32 11.56 4.92 19.01
CA ASP A 32 10.18 4.40 18.93
C ASP A 32 9.43 4.94 17.71
N ASN A 33 9.65 6.21 17.36
CA ASN A 33 9.09 6.80 16.15
C ASN A 33 9.76 6.26 14.89
N GLU A 34 11.07 6.08 14.90
CA GLU A 34 11.83 5.48 13.80
C GLU A 34 11.47 3.99 13.64
N ALA A 35 11.26 3.25 14.74
CA ALA A 35 10.74 1.89 14.74
C ALA A 35 9.29 1.83 14.24
N ARG A 36 8.44 2.80 14.61
CA ARG A 36 7.08 2.95 14.07
C ARG A 36 7.08 3.26 12.58
N GLU A 37 7.97 4.14 12.10
CA GLU A 37 8.15 4.43 10.68
C GLU A 37 8.72 3.21 9.93
N LYS A 38 9.61 2.44 10.57
CA LYS A 38 10.11 1.15 10.06
C LYS A 38 9.03 0.06 10.04
N LEU A 39 8.04 0.12 10.92
CA LEU A 39 6.86 -0.76 10.88
C LEU A 39 5.81 -0.26 9.88
N LEU A 40 5.85 1.03 9.50
CA LEU A 40 4.90 1.64 8.56
C LEU A 40 5.11 1.14 7.12
N TRP A 41 6.37 0.91 6.70
CA TRP A 41 6.63 0.24 5.41
C TRP A 41 6.33 -1.27 5.43
N LEU A 42 6.22 -1.87 6.63
CA LEU A 42 5.84 -3.28 6.81
C LEU A 42 4.31 -3.48 6.82
N THR A 43 3.52 -2.41 6.94
CA THR A 43 2.05 -2.46 7.13
C THR A 43 1.23 -2.06 5.90
N THR A 44 1.85 -1.87 4.73
CA THR A 44 1.13 -1.48 3.51
C THR A 44 1.18 -2.53 2.41
N ASP A 45 0.59 -3.69 2.70
CA ASP A 45 -0.22 -4.42 1.74
C ASP A 45 -1.12 -5.37 2.53
N VAL A 46 -2.22 -4.83 3.07
CA VAL A 46 -3.37 -5.67 3.34
C VAL A 46 -3.82 -6.16 1.97
N GLU A 47 -3.25 -7.29 1.52
CA GLU A 47 -3.76 -7.99 0.34
C GLU A 47 -5.25 -8.18 0.58
N SER A 48 -6.06 -7.37 -0.10
CA SER A 48 -7.51 -7.57 -0.09
C SER A 48 -7.73 -9.05 -0.40
N SER A 49 -8.65 -9.73 0.30
CA SER A 49 -8.89 -11.17 0.09
C SER A 49 -9.07 -11.54 -1.39
N SER A 50 -9.55 -10.59 -2.19
CA SER A 50 -9.70 -10.63 -3.65
C SER A 50 -8.40 -10.74 -4.46
N LYS A 51 -7.21 -10.48 -3.89
CA LYS A 51 -5.88 -10.57 -4.54
C LYS A 51 -5.07 -11.79 -4.12
N LYS A 52 -5.47 -12.49 -3.05
CA LYS A 52 -4.74 -13.65 -2.54
C LYS A 52 -4.69 -14.76 -3.60
N GLY A 53 -3.48 -15.12 -4.04
CA GLY A 53 -3.24 -16.17 -5.04
C GLY A 53 -3.44 -15.74 -6.51
N LEU A 54 -3.55 -14.44 -6.78
CA LEU A 54 -3.53 -13.89 -8.14
C LEU A 54 -2.12 -13.41 -8.50
N LYS A 55 -1.86 -13.30 -9.81
CA LYS A 55 -0.66 -12.59 -10.29
C LYS A 55 -0.76 -11.11 -9.97
N PHE A 56 0.39 -10.42 -9.95
CA PHE A 56 0.52 -9.01 -9.54
C PHE A 56 -0.47 -8.05 -10.23
N ASP A 57 -0.83 -8.31 -11.48
CA ASP A 57 -1.73 -7.46 -12.29
C ASP A 57 -3.12 -8.06 -12.55
N GLU A 58 -3.47 -9.18 -11.91
CA GLU A 58 -4.78 -9.82 -12.11
C GLU A 58 -5.75 -9.45 -10.98
N VAL A 59 -7.01 -9.18 -11.34
CA VAL A 59 -8.11 -8.92 -10.40
C VAL A 59 -9.24 -9.90 -10.66
N ARG A 60 -9.80 -10.49 -9.59
CA ARG A 60 -10.98 -11.35 -9.70
C ARG A 60 -12.24 -10.50 -9.84
N MET A 61 -13.03 -10.78 -10.87
CA MET A 61 -14.32 -10.14 -11.12
C MET A 61 -15.39 -11.20 -11.41
N THR A 62 -16.57 -11.04 -10.81
CA THR A 62 -17.76 -11.82 -11.14
C THR A 62 -18.62 -10.98 -12.08
N ILE A 63 -18.94 -11.50 -13.26
CA ILE A 63 -19.74 -10.81 -14.27
C ILE A 63 -21.02 -11.58 -14.60
N ILE A 64 -22.08 -10.86 -14.95
CA ILE A 64 -23.30 -11.40 -15.55
C ILE A 64 -23.23 -11.09 -17.06
N THR A 65 -23.34 -12.11 -17.91
CA THR A 65 -23.24 -11.97 -19.37
C THR A 65 -24.26 -12.84 -20.10
N ASN A 66 -24.40 -12.65 -21.41
CA ASN A 66 -25.31 -13.43 -22.24
C ASN A 66 -24.76 -14.84 -22.51
N GLU A 67 -25.62 -15.84 -22.32
CA GLU A 67 -25.27 -17.26 -22.41
C GLU A 67 -24.74 -17.67 -23.79
N ILE A 68 -25.33 -17.16 -24.88
CA ILE A 68 -24.96 -17.54 -26.24
C ILE A 68 -23.51 -17.14 -26.53
N TYR A 69 -23.10 -15.94 -26.12
CA TYR A 69 -21.72 -15.48 -26.30
C TYR A 69 -20.75 -16.25 -25.42
N LEU A 70 -21.12 -16.54 -24.17
CA LEU A 70 -20.27 -17.34 -23.28
C LEU A 70 -19.98 -18.74 -23.86
N ASN A 71 -20.99 -19.39 -24.43
CA ASN A 71 -20.82 -20.71 -25.05
C ASN A 71 -19.93 -20.65 -26.31
N LYS A 72 -20.04 -19.58 -27.12
CA LYS A 72 -19.13 -19.36 -28.26
C LYS A 72 -17.69 -19.14 -27.80
N ILE A 73 -17.47 -18.31 -26.77
CA ILE A 73 -16.14 -18.06 -26.20
C ILE A 73 -15.53 -19.36 -25.68
N LYS A 74 -16.31 -20.19 -24.98
CA LYS A 74 -15.85 -21.52 -24.51
C LYS A 74 -15.44 -22.43 -25.67
N ALA A 75 -16.21 -22.44 -26.76
CA ALA A 75 -15.88 -23.24 -27.94
C ALA A 75 -14.56 -22.78 -28.57
N ILE A 76 -14.36 -21.47 -28.75
CA ILE A 76 -13.13 -20.89 -29.28
C ILE A 76 -11.95 -21.28 -28.38
N ALA A 77 -12.05 -21.04 -27.07
CA ALA A 77 -11.01 -21.37 -26.11
C ALA A 77 -10.65 -22.88 -26.14
N TYR A 78 -11.64 -23.76 -26.31
CA TYR A 78 -11.42 -25.19 -26.39
C TYR A 78 -10.61 -25.60 -27.64
N TRP A 79 -11.00 -25.10 -28.81
CA TRP A 79 -10.36 -25.45 -30.08
C TRP A 79 -8.97 -24.84 -30.21
N ASP A 80 -8.79 -23.60 -29.76
CA ASP A 80 -7.52 -22.87 -29.84
C ASP A 80 -6.57 -23.19 -28.67
N ARG A 81 -6.99 -24.07 -27.74
CA ARG A 81 -6.22 -24.47 -26.54
C ARG A 81 -5.80 -23.28 -25.67
N LEU A 82 -6.68 -22.29 -25.55
CA LEU A 82 -6.47 -21.08 -24.74
C LEU A 82 -7.27 -21.13 -23.44
N GLN A 83 -6.83 -20.41 -22.41
CA GLN A 83 -7.66 -20.20 -21.23
C GLN A 83 -8.74 -19.16 -21.55
N THR A 84 -9.97 -19.41 -21.11
CA THR A 84 -11.09 -18.47 -21.29
C THR A 84 -10.77 -17.08 -20.74
N LYS A 85 -10.01 -17.00 -19.64
CA LYS A 85 -9.60 -15.73 -19.05
C LYS A 85 -8.68 -14.91 -19.97
N ASP A 86 -7.78 -15.57 -20.71
CA ASP A 86 -6.83 -14.89 -21.58
C ASP A 86 -7.56 -14.34 -22.82
N LEU A 87 -8.49 -15.14 -23.36
CA LEU A 87 -9.33 -14.72 -24.48
C LEU A 87 -10.21 -13.52 -24.11
N ILE A 88 -10.78 -13.51 -22.90
CA ILE A 88 -11.56 -12.37 -22.39
C ILE A 88 -10.67 -11.14 -22.18
N ASN A 89 -9.48 -11.32 -21.58
CA ASN A 89 -8.54 -10.23 -21.37
C ASN A 89 -8.11 -9.58 -22.68
N GLN A 90 -7.80 -10.39 -23.71
CA GLN A 90 -7.46 -9.88 -25.04
C GLN A 90 -8.62 -9.10 -25.66
N ALA A 91 -9.86 -9.60 -25.57
CA ALA A 91 -11.02 -8.90 -26.07
C ALA A 91 -11.27 -7.56 -25.36
N LEU A 92 -11.02 -7.49 -24.04
CA LEU A 92 -11.12 -6.26 -23.26
C LEU A 92 -10.02 -5.27 -23.64
N GLU A 93 -8.79 -5.75 -23.80
CA GLU A 93 -7.65 -4.93 -24.23
C GLU A 93 -7.90 -4.30 -25.61
N ASP A 94 -8.35 -5.12 -26.56
CA ASP A 94 -8.69 -4.65 -27.91
C ASP A 94 -9.83 -3.64 -27.89
N PHE A 95 -10.83 -3.83 -27.03
CA PHE A 95 -11.93 -2.87 -26.87
C PHE A 95 -11.43 -1.53 -26.30
N VAL A 96 -10.62 -1.56 -25.24
CA VAL A 96 -10.07 -0.35 -24.63
C VAL A 96 -9.19 0.41 -25.63
N LYS A 97 -8.29 -0.30 -26.33
CA LYS A 97 -7.43 0.29 -27.37
C LYS A 97 -8.25 0.99 -28.45
N LYS A 98 -9.30 0.34 -28.96
CA LYS A 98 -10.20 0.95 -29.97
C LYS A 98 -10.90 2.18 -29.41
N TYR A 99 -11.42 2.10 -28.18
CA TYR A 99 -12.12 3.22 -27.57
C TYR A 99 -11.20 4.43 -27.34
N GLU A 100 -9.97 4.21 -26.87
CA GLU A 100 -8.98 5.28 -26.66
C GLU A 100 -8.54 5.96 -27.97
N GLN A 101 -8.45 5.19 -29.06
CA GLN A 101 -8.15 5.72 -30.39
C GLN A 101 -9.26 6.66 -30.89
N GLU A 102 -10.52 6.31 -30.66
CA GLU A 102 -11.68 7.06 -31.16
C GLU A 102 -12.03 8.28 -30.27
N ASN A 103 -11.93 8.15 -28.94
CA ASN A 103 -12.51 9.10 -27.98
C ASN A 103 -11.48 9.95 -27.21
N LYS A 104 -10.19 9.85 -27.56
CA LYS A 104 -9.06 10.41 -26.79
C LYS A 104 -8.98 9.81 -25.38
N ALA A 105 -8.06 10.31 -24.55
CA ALA A 105 -7.76 9.75 -23.23
C ALA A 105 -9.01 9.55 -22.36
N LEU A 106 -9.09 8.38 -21.70
CA LEU A 106 -10.18 8.03 -20.79
C LEU A 106 -10.29 9.04 -19.65
N LYS A 107 -11.48 9.62 -19.47
CA LYS A 107 -11.76 10.48 -18.32
C LYS A 107 -11.81 9.62 -17.05
N PRO A 108 -11.07 9.96 -15.99
CA PRO A 108 -11.07 9.17 -14.76
C PRO A 108 -12.45 9.20 -14.10
N ILE A 109 -12.83 8.09 -13.45
CA ILE A 109 -14.05 8.00 -12.66
C ILE A 109 -13.93 9.00 -11.49
N PRO A 110 -14.93 9.88 -11.26
CA PRO A 110 -14.92 10.79 -10.12
C PRO A 110 -14.83 10.00 -8.80
N LYS A 111 -13.91 10.40 -7.93
CA LYS A 111 -13.84 9.83 -6.57
C LYS A 111 -15.06 10.32 -5.79
N LYS A 112 -15.81 9.38 -5.19
CA LYS A 112 -16.87 9.67 -4.24
C LYS A 112 -16.29 10.01 -2.88
#